data_AF-A0A9D8MH00-F1
#
_entry.id   AF-A0A9D8MH00-F1
#
_cell.length_a   1.000
_cell.length_b   1.000
_cell.length_c   1.000
_cell.angle_alpha   90.00
_cell.angle_beta   90.00
_cell.angle_gamma   90.00
#
_symmetry.space_group_name_H-M   'P 1'
#
loop_
_entity.id
_entity.type
_entity.pdbx_description
1 polymer ?
#
loop_
_entity_poly.entity_id
_entity_poly.type
_entity_poly.pdbx_seq_one_letter_code
_entity_poly.pdbx_strand_id
1 'polypeptide(L)'
;MTAEQKTIQQTITSAAAFRTLAMKDQAAAFKKLMTPGAFAAWQKILAQMDSRTGAMGVADFINTAVLLVGPQTSDEGVCALYSPFQDVILLLQTDNAESFSQVENFRFLPGAVFRGEKLNADAAPASLLPAENQPLTIALMQLFFETEKVFNQITSASAPLAKYPAADTAGIRYIEKVMDTRNRCALTILKEEHQASLFLALTIRTCMKRATAEDLKQKLQPGAYQEQAESFAALPAEIREGMELCHWLTSPERDLYAFMNKLFPRFIAIVTADVKEENAKWTLEWFDIANAKELYPLYEKELAKQRK
;
A
#
# COMPACT_ATOMS: atom_id res chain seq x y z
N MET A 1 -12.42 28.05 -2.44
CA MET A 1 -12.14 26.85 -1.64
C MET A 1 -13.00 26.90 -0.38
N THR A 2 -13.88 25.91 -0.18
CA THR A 2 -14.78 25.83 1.00
C THR A 2 -13.99 25.50 2.27
N ALA A 3 -14.60 25.66 3.45
CA ALA A 3 -13.98 25.28 4.74
C ALA A 3 -13.63 23.79 4.76
N GLU A 4 -14.54 22.95 4.26
CA GLU A 4 -14.34 21.51 4.08
C GLU A 4 -13.14 21.19 3.17
N GLN A 5 -13.00 21.88 2.03
CA GLN A 5 -11.86 21.71 1.13
C GLN A 5 -10.53 22.12 1.77
N LYS A 6 -10.53 23.14 2.64
CA LYS A 6 -9.34 23.52 3.43
C LYS A 6 -8.95 22.44 4.42
N THR A 7 -9.93 21.88 5.15
CA THR A 7 -9.69 20.80 6.12
C THR A 7 -9.14 19.55 5.43
N ILE A 8 -9.74 19.12 4.32
CA ILE A 8 -9.25 17.98 3.54
C ILE A 8 -7.81 18.20 3.06
N GLN A 9 -7.50 19.39 2.55
CA GLN A 9 -6.15 19.73 2.10
C GLN A 9 -5.15 19.71 3.26
N GLN A 10 -5.54 20.19 4.44
CA GLN A 10 -4.74 20.11 5.66
C GLN A 10 -4.52 18.66 6.08
N THR A 11 -5.55 17.80 6.06
CA THR A 11 -5.43 16.36 6.37
C THR A 11 -4.45 15.65 5.43
N ILE A 12 -4.52 15.92 4.13
CA ILE A 12 -3.60 15.36 3.13
C ILE A 12 -2.16 15.82 3.40
N THR A 13 -1.98 17.11 3.69
CA THR A 13 -0.67 17.70 3.98
C THR A 13 -0.08 17.13 5.27
N SER A 14 -0.89 17.00 6.31
CA SER A 14 -0.54 16.39 7.60
C SER A 14 -0.20 14.90 7.46
N ALA A 15 -0.90 14.16 6.60
CA ALA A 15 -0.59 12.75 6.33
C ALA A 15 0.76 12.59 5.59
N ALA A 16 1.07 13.45 4.63
CA ALA A 16 2.36 13.45 3.95
C ALA A 16 3.51 13.83 4.91
N ALA A 17 3.30 14.84 5.77
CA ALA A 17 4.24 15.22 6.82
C ALA A 17 4.44 14.10 7.85
N PHE A 18 3.36 13.42 8.25
CA PHE A 18 3.39 12.27 9.14
C PHE A 18 4.21 11.12 8.53
N ARG A 19 3.95 10.72 7.28
CA ARG A 19 4.74 9.68 6.60
C ARG A 19 6.22 10.04 6.58
N THR A 20 6.55 11.28 6.21
CA THR A 20 7.94 11.76 6.18
C THR A 20 8.63 11.67 7.54
N LEU A 21 7.92 12.00 8.62
CA LEU A 21 8.45 11.89 9.98
C LEU A 21 8.56 10.43 10.42
N ALA A 22 7.54 9.61 10.14
CA ALA A 22 7.49 8.20 10.50
C ALA A 22 8.57 7.37 9.79
N MET A 23 8.96 7.76 8.58
CA MET A 23 10.10 7.18 7.86
C MET A 23 11.44 7.40 8.58
N LYS A 24 11.57 8.47 9.39
CA LYS A 24 12.81 8.79 10.12
C LYS A 24 12.78 8.27 11.54
N ASP A 25 11.66 8.48 12.22
CA ASP A 25 11.42 8.05 13.60
C ASP A 25 9.91 7.81 13.78
N GLN A 26 9.53 6.54 13.67
CA GLN A 26 8.15 6.10 13.81
C GLN A 26 7.57 6.45 15.19
N ALA A 27 8.35 6.23 16.26
CA ALA A 27 7.87 6.45 17.63
C ALA A 27 7.61 7.95 17.87
N ALA A 28 8.52 8.82 17.43
CA ALA A 28 8.33 10.27 17.49
C ALA A 28 7.17 10.74 16.61
N ALA A 29 6.98 10.13 15.44
CA ALA A 29 5.87 10.46 14.56
C ALA A 29 4.50 10.17 15.21
N PHE A 30 4.32 8.96 15.74
CA PHE A 30 3.07 8.62 16.45
C PHE A 30 2.89 9.42 17.73
N LYS A 31 3.95 9.67 18.50
CA LYS A 31 3.88 10.51 19.70
C LYS A 31 3.44 11.94 19.39
N LYS A 32 3.82 12.47 18.23
CA LYS A 32 3.40 13.80 17.77
C LYS A 32 1.98 13.81 17.21
N LEU A 33 1.58 12.73 16.53
CA LEU A 33 0.28 12.62 15.87
C LEU A 33 -0.85 12.28 16.85
N MET A 34 -0.58 11.50 17.90
CA MET A 34 -1.58 10.97 18.82
C MET A 34 -1.65 11.78 20.12
N THR A 35 -2.85 11.86 20.69
CA THR A 35 -3.00 12.28 22.10
C THR A 35 -2.24 11.34 23.03
N PRO A 36 -1.88 11.75 24.27
CA PRO A 36 -1.19 10.88 25.22
C PRO A 36 -1.91 9.54 25.47
N GLY A 37 -3.25 9.56 25.52
CA GLY A 37 -4.08 8.36 25.70
C GLY A 37 -4.02 7.42 24.50
N ALA A 38 -4.20 7.94 23.29
CA ALA A 38 -4.08 7.16 22.06
C ALA A 38 -2.66 6.60 21.89
N PHE A 39 -1.62 7.40 22.17
CA PHE A 39 -0.25 6.93 22.09
C PHE A 39 0.04 5.80 23.09
N ALA A 40 -0.46 5.89 24.33
CA ALA A 40 -0.33 4.81 25.30
C ALA A 40 -1.03 3.51 24.84
N ALA A 41 -2.21 3.61 24.21
CA ALA A 41 -2.90 2.46 23.62
C ALA A 41 -2.13 1.88 22.42
N TRP A 42 -1.53 2.73 21.59
CA TRP A 42 -0.66 2.32 20.48
C TRP A 42 0.56 1.55 20.97
N GLN A 43 1.24 2.03 22.02
CA GLN A 43 2.36 1.32 22.63
C GLN A 43 1.99 -0.07 23.15
N LYS A 44 0.76 -0.25 23.67
CA LYS A 44 0.26 -1.58 24.08
C LYS A 44 0.07 -2.54 22.91
N ILE A 45 -0.25 -2.05 21.72
CA ILE A 45 -0.32 -2.87 20.51
C ILE A 45 1.09 -3.26 20.06
N LEU A 46 2.01 -2.30 20.01
CA LEU A 46 3.40 -2.58 19.64
C LEU A 46 4.07 -3.57 20.61
N ALA A 47 3.76 -3.49 21.90
CA ALA A 47 4.27 -4.43 22.91
C ALA A 47 3.75 -5.87 22.74
N GLN A 48 2.70 -6.09 21.95
CA GLN A 48 2.19 -7.42 21.62
C GLN A 48 2.86 -8.02 20.37
N MET A 49 3.63 -7.24 19.63
CA MET A 49 4.40 -7.68 18.46
C MET A 49 5.83 -8.00 18.89
N ASP A 50 6.51 -8.92 18.19
CA ASP A 50 7.94 -9.15 18.36
C ASP A 50 8.73 -7.88 18.05
N SER A 51 9.73 -7.59 18.88
CA SER A 51 10.44 -6.30 18.85
C SER A 51 11.25 -6.07 17.57
N ARG A 52 11.65 -7.13 16.85
CA ARG A 52 12.38 -7.01 15.57
C ARG A 52 11.43 -6.84 14.40
N THR A 53 10.36 -7.63 14.37
CA THR A 53 9.39 -7.63 13.26
C THR A 53 8.42 -6.45 13.36
N GLY A 54 8.03 -6.06 14.58
CA GLY A 54 7.03 -5.03 14.83
C GLY A 54 7.45 -3.63 14.36
N ALA A 55 8.66 -3.18 14.72
CA ALA A 55 9.13 -1.85 14.32
C ALA A 55 9.33 -1.75 12.79
N MET A 56 10.02 -2.72 12.20
CA MET A 56 10.23 -2.75 10.74
C MET A 56 8.91 -2.93 9.98
N GLY A 57 8.03 -3.81 10.46
CA GLY A 57 6.74 -4.11 9.87
C GLY A 57 5.81 -2.91 9.85
N VAL A 58 5.77 -2.14 10.94
CA VAL A 58 4.98 -0.92 10.98
C VAL A 58 5.58 0.19 10.13
N ALA A 59 6.91 0.31 10.04
CA ALA A 59 7.55 1.23 9.10
C ALA A 59 7.18 0.88 7.65
N ASP A 60 7.23 -0.39 7.27
CA ASP A 60 6.79 -0.87 5.94
C ASP A 60 5.29 -0.61 5.72
N PHE A 61 4.45 -0.83 6.73
CA PHE A 61 3.02 -0.49 6.67
C PHE A 61 2.81 0.99 6.33
N ILE A 62 3.47 1.90 7.05
CA ILE A 62 3.32 3.34 6.82
C ILE A 62 3.80 3.75 5.42
N ASN A 63 4.88 3.13 4.95
CA ASN A 63 5.43 3.37 3.61
C ASN A 63 4.50 2.89 2.49
N THR A 64 3.74 1.82 2.74
CA THR A 64 2.86 1.17 1.76
C THR A 64 1.39 1.56 1.88
N ALA A 65 1.02 2.25 2.96
CA ALA A 65 -0.35 2.63 3.20
C ALA A 65 -0.78 3.83 2.37
N VAL A 66 -1.92 3.72 1.70
CA VAL A 66 -2.66 4.79 1.03
C VAL A 66 -3.57 5.49 2.05
N LEU A 67 -3.70 6.81 1.92
CA LEU A 67 -4.58 7.60 2.80
C LEU A 67 -6.02 7.56 2.24
N LEU A 68 -6.97 7.17 3.08
CA LEU A 68 -8.40 7.35 2.83
C LEU A 68 -8.91 8.51 3.71
N VAL A 69 -9.63 9.45 3.11
CA VAL A 69 -10.19 10.61 3.83
C VAL A 69 -11.70 10.44 3.92
N GLY A 70 -12.22 10.37 5.14
CA GLY A 70 -13.64 10.24 5.42
C GLY A 70 -14.25 11.58 5.85
N PRO A 71 -15.44 11.56 6.49
CA PRO A 71 -16.13 12.75 6.97
C PRO A 71 -15.24 13.64 7.85
N GLN A 72 -15.34 14.95 7.64
CA GLN A 72 -14.64 15.99 8.39
C GLN A 72 -15.66 17.01 8.91
N THR A 73 -15.56 17.41 10.17
CA THR A 73 -16.27 18.54 10.76
C THR A 73 -15.27 19.58 11.26
N SER A 74 -15.74 20.66 11.89
CA SER A 74 -14.86 21.64 12.56
C SER A 74 -14.11 21.03 13.74
N ASP A 75 -14.69 20.02 14.40
CA ASP A 75 -14.22 19.54 15.70
C ASP A 75 -13.57 18.17 15.59
N GLU A 76 -13.92 17.39 14.56
CA GLU A 76 -13.53 15.99 14.44
C GLU A 76 -13.41 15.52 12.99
N GLY A 77 -12.57 14.51 12.77
CA GLY A 77 -12.33 13.93 11.45
C GLY A 77 -12.10 12.44 11.49
N VAL A 78 -12.36 11.79 10.35
CA VAL A 78 -12.03 10.38 10.14
C VAL A 78 -11.10 10.23 8.95
N CYS A 79 -10.00 9.52 9.15
CA CYS A 79 -9.16 9.07 8.05
C CYS A 79 -8.67 7.64 8.31
N ALA A 80 -8.07 7.03 7.29
CA ALA A 80 -7.43 5.74 7.43
C ALA A 80 -6.13 5.68 6.64
N LEU A 81 -5.20 4.88 7.15
CA LEU A 81 -4.05 4.41 6.40
C LEU A 81 -4.32 2.93 6.05
N TYR A 82 -4.41 2.61 4.77
CA TYR A 82 -4.65 1.24 4.30
C TYR A 82 -3.52 0.77 3.38
N SER A 83 -2.85 -0.33 3.74
CA SER A 83 -1.84 -0.96 2.88
C SER A 83 -2.48 -2.14 2.12
N PRO A 84 -2.68 -2.04 0.80
CA PRO A 84 -3.21 -3.15 0.00
C PRO A 84 -2.23 -4.32 -0.08
N PHE A 85 -0.93 -4.05 0.10
CA PHE A 85 0.12 -5.07 0.09
C PHE A 85 0.15 -5.94 1.35
N GLN A 86 -0.26 -5.37 2.48
CA GLN A 86 -0.36 -6.09 3.75
C GLN A 86 -1.81 -6.48 4.09
N ASP A 87 -2.79 -5.94 3.36
CA ASP A 87 -4.21 -5.97 3.72
C ASP A 87 -4.44 -5.61 5.20
N VAL A 88 -3.91 -4.45 5.61
CA VAL A 88 -4.04 -3.93 6.98
C VAL A 88 -4.53 -2.50 6.92
N ILE A 89 -5.42 -2.12 7.84
CA ILE A 89 -5.95 -0.76 7.97
C ILE A 89 -5.73 -0.20 9.37
N LEU A 90 -5.27 1.05 9.43
CA LEU A 90 -5.25 1.88 10.62
C LEU A 90 -6.31 2.98 10.45
N LEU A 91 -7.46 2.81 11.10
CA LEU A 91 -8.49 3.83 11.20
C LEU A 91 -8.11 4.85 12.27
N LEU A 92 -8.30 6.12 11.97
CA LEU A 92 -7.92 7.25 12.82
C LEU A 92 -9.13 8.17 12.99
N GLN A 93 -9.45 8.48 14.24
CA GLN A 93 -10.36 9.55 14.60
C GLN A 93 -9.53 10.69 15.16
N THR A 94 -9.67 11.86 14.55
CA THR A 94 -8.90 13.05 14.90
C THR A 94 -9.78 14.10 15.55
N ASP A 95 -9.25 14.84 16.54
CA ASP A 95 -9.75 16.17 16.82
C ASP A 95 -9.32 17.09 15.66
N ASN A 96 -10.19 17.94 15.13
CA ASN A 96 -9.82 18.89 14.07
C ASN A 96 -9.36 20.23 14.67
N ALA A 97 -8.49 20.15 15.68
CA ALA A 97 -7.94 21.32 16.35
C ALA A 97 -7.21 22.27 15.37
N GLU A 98 -7.34 23.58 15.58
CA GLU A 98 -6.95 24.65 14.63
C GLU A 98 -5.47 24.66 14.18
N SER A 99 -4.59 23.90 14.83
CA SER A 99 -3.13 23.93 14.57
C SER A 99 -2.57 22.60 14.07
N PHE A 100 -2.97 21.47 14.65
CA PHE A 100 -2.60 20.13 14.21
C PHE A 100 -3.66 19.15 14.69
N SER A 101 -4.42 18.53 13.78
CA SER A 101 -5.36 17.49 14.15
C SER A 101 -4.62 16.35 14.85
N GLN A 102 -4.97 16.05 16.11
CA GLN A 102 -4.42 14.95 16.88
C GLN A 102 -5.34 13.73 16.80
N VAL A 103 -4.75 12.54 16.76
CA VAL A 103 -5.49 11.28 16.82
C VAL A 103 -5.91 11.02 18.26
N GLU A 104 -7.21 11.08 18.52
CA GLU A 104 -7.82 10.80 19.83
C GLU A 104 -8.08 9.31 20.02
N ASN A 105 -8.44 8.62 18.94
CA ASN A 105 -8.81 7.22 18.96
C ASN A 105 -8.44 6.55 17.63
N PHE A 106 -8.17 5.25 17.67
CA PHE A 106 -7.78 4.51 16.48
C PHE A 106 -8.22 3.05 16.54
N ARG A 107 -8.21 2.38 15.38
CA ARG A 107 -8.35 0.92 15.25
C ARG A 107 -7.31 0.40 14.28
N PHE A 108 -6.56 -0.61 14.68
CA PHE A 108 -5.58 -1.27 13.83
C PHE A 108 -6.00 -2.70 13.56
N LEU A 109 -6.44 -2.97 12.34
CA LEU A 109 -7.19 -4.18 12.01
C LEU A 109 -6.64 -4.84 10.75
N PRO A 110 -6.72 -6.18 10.65
CA PRO A 110 -6.68 -6.84 9.36
C PRO A 110 -7.79 -6.27 8.45
N GLY A 111 -7.48 -6.08 7.17
CA GLY A 111 -8.42 -5.54 6.18
C GLY A 111 -9.67 -6.41 6.06
N ALA A 112 -9.52 -7.73 6.08
CA ALA A 112 -10.63 -8.66 6.12
C ALA A 112 -11.59 -8.40 7.30
N VAL A 113 -11.06 -8.20 8.51
CA VAL A 113 -11.90 -7.88 9.68
C VAL A 113 -12.62 -6.55 9.51
N PHE A 114 -11.93 -5.53 8.97
CA PHE A 114 -12.55 -4.24 8.68
C PHE A 114 -13.69 -4.34 7.66
N ARG A 115 -13.53 -5.19 6.62
CA ARG A 115 -14.57 -5.46 5.62
C ARG A 115 -15.68 -6.40 6.10
N GLY A 116 -15.60 -6.92 7.34
CA GLY A 116 -16.57 -7.87 7.88
C GLY A 116 -16.41 -9.31 7.33
N GLU A 117 -15.26 -9.60 6.74
CA GLU A 117 -14.90 -10.92 6.20
C GLU A 117 -14.35 -11.82 7.32
N LYS A 118 -14.41 -13.14 7.10
CA LYS A 118 -13.76 -14.10 7.98
C LYS A 118 -12.25 -14.00 7.83
N LEU A 119 -11.55 -13.73 8.94
CA LEU A 119 -10.10 -13.79 8.98
C LEU A 119 -9.64 -15.24 8.89
N ASN A 120 -8.95 -15.60 7.81
CA ASN A 120 -8.22 -16.86 7.72
C ASN A 120 -6.78 -16.63 8.16
N ALA A 121 -6.48 -16.89 9.43
CA ALA A 121 -5.17 -16.62 10.00
C ALA A 121 -4.05 -17.51 9.43
N ASP A 122 -4.41 -18.66 8.85
CA ASP A 122 -3.46 -19.64 8.34
C ASP A 122 -3.06 -19.38 6.89
N ALA A 123 -3.96 -18.80 6.08
CA ALA A 123 -3.70 -18.45 4.69
C ALA A 123 -2.70 -17.29 4.56
N ALA A 124 -1.86 -17.36 3.52
CA ALA A 124 -1.09 -16.19 3.09
C ALA A 124 -2.05 -15.13 2.51
N PRO A 125 -1.83 -13.84 2.77
CA PRO A 125 -2.62 -12.77 2.16
C PRO A 125 -2.54 -12.85 0.64
N ALA A 126 -3.67 -12.68 -0.04
CA ALA A 126 -3.71 -12.61 -1.51
C ALA A 126 -2.85 -11.47 -2.07
N SER A 127 -2.60 -10.43 -1.27
CA SER A 127 -1.70 -9.32 -1.57
C SER A 127 -0.21 -9.69 -1.59
N LEU A 128 0.15 -10.81 -0.96
CA LEU A 128 1.51 -11.33 -0.94
C LEU A 128 1.68 -12.50 -1.90
N LEU A 129 0.69 -13.37 -1.99
CA LEU A 129 0.65 -14.51 -2.90
C LEU A 129 -0.73 -14.56 -3.58
N PRO A 130 -0.89 -13.93 -4.75
CA PRO A 130 -2.17 -13.97 -5.45
C PRO A 130 -2.48 -15.39 -5.91
N ALA A 131 -3.77 -15.69 -6.13
CA ALA A 131 -4.19 -17.01 -6.59
C ALA A 131 -3.57 -17.34 -7.96
N GLU A 132 -3.43 -18.64 -8.27
CA GLU A 132 -2.71 -19.19 -9.43
C GLU A 132 -3.13 -18.62 -10.80
N ASN A 133 -4.28 -17.95 -10.90
CA ASN A 133 -4.80 -17.31 -12.12
C ASN A 133 -5.27 -15.87 -11.90
N GLN A 134 -4.72 -15.18 -10.90
CA GLN A 134 -5.03 -13.77 -10.60
C GLN A 134 -3.75 -12.95 -10.67
N PRO A 135 -3.64 -11.96 -11.58
CA PRO A 135 -2.51 -11.04 -11.57
C PRO A 135 -2.46 -10.24 -10.27
N LEU A 136 -1.26 -9.94 -9.75
CA LEU A 136 -1.09 -9.16 -8.53
C LEU A 136 -1.78 -7.80 -8.63
N THR A 137 -1.73 -7.14 -9.79
CA THR A 137 -2.47 -5.90 -10.11
C THR A 137 -3.94 -6.01 -9.70
N ILE A 138 -4.60 -7.11 -10.09
CA ILE A 138 -6.02 -7.34 -9.83
C ILE A 138 -6.28 -7.60 -8.36
N ALA A 139 -5.43 -8.40 -7.70
CA ALA A 139 -5.56 -8.66 -6.27
C ALA A 139 -5.46 -7.35 -5.46
N LEU A 140 -4.48 -6.49 -5.77
CA LEU A 140 -4.30 -5.21 -5.09
C LEU A 140 -5.49 -4.26 -5.34
N MET A 141 -5.95 -4.15 -6.60
CA MET A 141 -7.11 -3.32 -6.95
C MET A 141 -8.38 -3.79 -6.24
N GLN A 142 -8.63 -5.10 -6.20
CA GLN A 142 -9.80 -5.68 -5.53
C GLN A 142 -9.78 -5.35 -4.03
N LEU A 143 -8.66 -5.61 -3.37
CA LEU A 143 -8.48 -5.37 -1.93
C LEU A 143 -8.70 -3.89 -1.59
N PHE A 144 -8.12 -2.99 -2.39
CA PHE A 144 -8.31 -1.55 -2.22
C PHE A 144 -9.76 -1.13 -2.46
N PHE A 145 -10.36 -1.56 -3.57
CA PHE A 145 -11.74 -1.21 -3.93
C PHE A 145 -12.74 -1.64 -2.86
N GLU A 146 -12.70 -2.89 -2.40
CA GLU A 146 -13.65 -3.38 -1.38
C GLU A 146 -13.42 -2.70 -0.03
N THR A 147 -12.16 -2.40 0.32
CA THR A 147 -11.84 -1.64 1.55
C THR A 147 -12.34 -0.21 1.47
N GLU A 148 -12.07 0.49 0.37
CA GLU A 148 -12.50 1.86 0.14
C GLU A 148 -14.04 1.96 0.15
N LYS A 149 -14.73 1.00 -0.47
CA LYS A 149 -16.19 0.90 -0.48
C LYS A 149 -16.77 0.78 0.93
N VAL A 150 -16.17 -0.01 1.82
CA VAL A 150 -16.59 -0.11 3.22
C VAL A 150 -16.25 1.18 3.99
N PHE A 151 -15.09 1.76 3.73
CA PHE A 151 -14.67 3.03 4.35
C PHE A 151 -15.61 4.19 3.99
N ASN A 152 -16.04 4.28 2.73
CA ASN A 152 -16.98 5.30 2.24
C ASN A 152 -18.40 5.18 2.82
N GLN A 153 -18.72 4.09 3.53
CA GLN A 153 -19.97 3.96 4.29
C GLN A 153 -19.89 4.64 5.67
N ILE A 154 -18.71 5.15 6.07
CA ILE A 154 -18.57 5.98 7.27
C ILE A 154 -19.07 7.38 6.93
N THR A 155 -20.22 7.76 7.47
CA THR A 155 -20.91 9.03 7.16
C THR A 155 -20.82 10.07 8.26
N SER A 156 -20.28 9.72 9.44
CA SER A 156 -20.14 10.64 10.58
C SER A 156 -18.76 10.52 11.24
N ALA A 157 -18.24 11.65 11.72
CA ALA A 157 -17.01 11.73 12.49
C ALA A 157 -17.18 11.43 13.99
N SER A 158 -18.41 11.48 14.52
CA SER A 158 -18.70 11.44 15.96
C SER A 158 -18.71 10.08 16.64
N ALA A 159 -18.82 8.99 15.88
CA ALA A 159 -18.74 7.63 16.43
C ALA A 159 -18.18 6.54 15.48
N PRO A 160 -17.31 6.86 14.51
CA PRO A 160 -16.94 5.94 13.43
C PRO A 160 -16.22 4.68 13.94
N LEU A 161 -15.46 4.78 15.03
CA LEU A 161 -14.59 3.69 15.50
C LEU A 161 -15.25 2.73 16.47
N ALA A 162 -16.32 3.14 17.16
CA ALA A 162 -16.97 2.32 18.18
C ALA A 162 -17.60 1.05 17.59
N LYS A 163 -18.05 1.10 16.32
CA LYS A 163 -18.61 -0.05 15.60
C LYS A 163 -17.56 -1.09 15.19
N TYR A 164 -16.28 -0.73 15.20
CA TYR A 164 -15.19 -1.65 14.85
C TYR A 164 -14.57 -2.25 16.11
N PRO A 165 -14.30 -3.56 16.11
CA PRO A 165 -13.70 -4.21 17.26
C PRO A 165 -12.34 -3.58 17.58
N ALA A 166 -11.98 -3.51 18.86
CA ALA A 166 -10.60 -3.25 19.22
C ALA A 166 -9.70 -4.35 18.65
N ALA A 167 -8.43 -4.02 18.39
CA ALA A 167 -7.48 -5.03 17.96
C ALA A 167 -7.32 -6.07 19.09
N ASP A 168 -7.70 -7.31 18.81
CA ASP A 168 -7.49 -8.44 19.71
C ASP A 168 -6.13 -9.11 19.44
N THR A 169 -5.70 -9.99 20.34
CA THR A 169 -4.40 -10.66 20.21
C THR A 169 -4.31 -11.50 18.92
N ALA A 170 -5.41 -12.08 18.44
CA ALA A 170 -5.42 -12.84 17.20
C ALA A 170 -5.20 -11.94 15.97
N GLY A 171 -5.91 -10.81 15.90
CA GLY A 171 -5.76 -9.81 14.85
C GLY A 171 -4.36 -9.19 14.84
N ILE A 172 -3.80 -8.87 16.00
CA ILE A 172 -2.43 -8.34 16.10
C ILE A 172 -1.39 -9.37 15.62
N ARG A 173 -1.51 -10.64 16.02
CA ARG A 173 -0.63 -11.71 15.53
C ARG A 173 -0.74 -11.92 14.03
N TYR A 174 -1.95 -11.78 13.47
CA TYR A 174 -2.14 -11.84 12.02
C TYR A 174 -1.40 -10.70 11.33
N ILE A 175 -1.62 -9.45 11.76
CA ILE A 175 -0.95 -8.27 11.21
C ILE A 175 0.57 -8.46 11.26
N GLU A 176 1.10 -8.89 12.41
CA GLU A 176 2.52 -9.17 12.59
C GLU A 176 3.03 -10.24 11.62
N LYS A 177 2.33 -11.37 11.47
CA LYS A 177 2.68 -12.44 10.52
C LYS A 177 2.76 -11.92 9.09
N VAL A 178 1.83 -11.07 8.67
CA VAL A 178 1.81 -10.50 7.33
C VAL A 178 2.97 -9.53 7.10
N MET A 179 3.21 -8.63 8.05
CA MET A 179 4.35 -7.72 8.04
C MET A 179 5.68 -8.47 7.98
N ASP A 180 5.86 -9.49 8.83
CA ASP A 180 7.06 -10.32 8.87
C ASP A 180 7.27 -11.07 7.55
N THR A 181 6.21 -11.65 7.00
CA THR A 181 6.27 -12.35 5.71
C THR A 181 6.71 -11.41 4.59
N ARG A 182 6.13 -10.21 4.52
CA ARG A 182 6.51 -9.20 3.53
C ARG A 182 7.95 -8.73 3.69
N ASN A 183 8.37 -8.44 4.92
CA ASN A 183 9.75 -8.07 5.23
C ASN A 183 10.74 -9.18 4.82
N ARG A 184 10.40 -10.44 5.06
CA ARG A 184 11.22 -11.58 4.59
C ARG A 184 11.30 -11.64 3.08
N CYS A 185 10.21 -11.44 2.34
CA CYS A 185 10.24 -11.36 0.88
C CYS A 185 11.19 -10.23 0.42
N ALA A 186 11.08 -9.05 1.02
CA ALA A 186 11.92 -7.90 0.69
C ALA A 186 13.41 -8.13 1.03
N LEU A 187 13.72 -8.80 2.14
CA LEU A 187 15.10 -9.11 2.52
C LEU A 187 15.69 -10.29 1.72
N THR A 188 14.85 -11.19 1.23
CA THR A 188 15.33 -12.38 0.50
C THR A 188 16.04 -11.99 -0.79
N ILE A 189 15.57 -10.95 -1.51
CA ILE A 189 16.22 -10.47 -2.73
C ILE A 189 17.67 -9.99 -2.49
N LEU A 190 18.04 -9.65 -1.25
CA LEU A 190 19.37 -9.17 -0.91
C LEU A 190 20.41 -10.29 -0.74
N LYS A 191 19.97 -11.55 -0.72
CA LYS A 191 20.88 -12.69 -0.54
C LYS A 191 21.74 -12.92 -1.79
N GLU A 192 22.89 -13.59 -1.61
CA GLU A 192 23.86 -13.83 -2.68
C GLU A 192 23.27 -14.64 -3.84
N GLU A 193 22.41 -15.62 -3.54
CA GLU A 193 21.74 -16.44 -4.55
C GLU A 193 20.75 -15.65 -5.45
N HIS A 194 20.41 -14.40 -5.08
CA HIS A 194 19.44 -13.57 -5.77
C HIS A 194 20.03 -12.27 -6.37
N GLN A 195 21.36 -12.17 -6.47
CA GLN A 195 22.03 -10.97 -7.00
C GLN A 195 21.58 -10.59 -8.42
N ALA A 196 21.27 -11.57 -9.28
CA ALA A 196 20.75 -11.31 -10.62
C ALA A 196 19.38 -10.61 -10.58
N SER A 197 18.46 -11.11 -9.76
CA SER A 197 17.13 -10.51 -9.56
C SER A 197 17.23 -9.11 -8.94
N LEU A 198 18.12 -8.91 -7.98
CA LEU A 198 18.38 -7.58 -7.40
C LEU A 198 18.93 -6.60 -8.44
N PHE A 199 19.91 -7.02 -9.23
CA PHE A 199 20.49 -6.20 -10.29
C PHE A 199 19.44 -5.83 -11.35
N LEU A 200 18.57 -6.78 -11.72
CA LEU A 200 17.47 -6.53 -12.64
C LEU A 200 16.47 -5.53 -12.04
N ALA A 201 16.08 -5.67 -10.77
CA ALA A 201 15.20 -4.73 -10.09
C ALA A 201 15.78 -3.30 -10.06
N LEU A 202 17.08 -3.15 -9.81
CA LEU A 202 17.77 -1.86 -9.84
C LEU A 202 17.84 -1.26 -11.25
N THR A 203 18.01 -2.12 -12.26
CA THR A 203 18.01 -1.72 -13.68
C THR A 203 16.63 -1.24 -14.11
N ILE A 204 15.57 -1.99 -13.79
CA ILE A 204 14.17 -1.62 -14.04
C ILE A 204 13.85 -0.30 -13.35
N ARG A 205 14.20 -0.16 -12.06
CA ARG A 205 14.04 1.09 -11.32
C ARG A 205 14.72 2.25 -12.02
N THR A 206 15.98 2.12 -12.40
CA THR A 206 16.72 3.18 -13.09
C THR A 206 16.08 3.56 -14.43
N CYS A 207 15.62 2.56 -15.18
CA CYS A 207 14.89 2.76 -16.43
C CYS A 207 13.60 3.57 -16.17
N MET A 208 12.72 3.12 -15.28
CA MET A 208 11.48 3.83 -14.95
C MET A 208 11.69 5.29 -14.53
N LYS A 209 12.78 5.59 -13.81
CA LYS A 209 13.07 6.97 -13.34
C LYS A 209 13.37 7.94 -14.48
N ARG A 210 13.96 7.49 -15.59
CA ARG A 210 14.60 8.39 -16.57
C ARG A 210 14.22 8.11 -18.03
N ALA A 211 13.69 6.94 -18.33
CA ALA A 211 13.41 6.50 -19.68
C ALA A 211 12.30 7.33 -20.32
N THR A 212 12.49 7.62 -21.62
CA THR A 212 11.41 8.07 -22.51
C THR A 212 10.44 6.91 -22.80
N ALA A 213 9.31 7.21 -23.44
CA ALA A 213 8.39 6.18 -23.89
C ALA A 213 9.08 5.19 -24.85
N GLU A 214 9.92 5.70 -25.75
CA GLU A 214 10.70 4.92 -26.71
C GLU A 214 11.70 4.00 -26.01
N ASP A 215 12.42 4.50 -25.00
CA ASP A 215 13.35 3.71 -24.21
C ASP A 215 12.63 2.55 -23.49
N LEU A 216 11.46 2.82 -22.90
CA LEU A 216 10.64 1.79 -22.25
C LEU A 216 10.17 0.75 -23.26
N LYS A 217 9.60 1.17 -24.40
CA LYS A 217 9.12 0.27 -25.45
C LYS A 217 10.19 -0.69 -25.96
N GLN A 218 11.44 -0.26 -26.05
CA GLN A 218 12.56 -1.13 -26.46
C GLN A 218 12.86 -2.25 -25.45
N LYS A 219 12.57 -2.00 -24.16
CA LYS A 219 12.78 -2.96 -23.08
C LYS A 219 11.58 -3.89 -22.86
N LEU A 220 10.41 -3.53 -23.37
CA LEU A 220 9.20 -4.33 -23.23
C LEU A 220 9.14 -5.51 -24.20
N GLN A 221 8.47 -6.58 -23.79
CA GLN A 221 8.16 -7.72 -24.65
C GLN A 221 7.32 -7.27 -25.86
N PRO A 222 7.57 -7.81 -27.07
CA PRO A 222 6.77 -7.48 -28.26
C PRO A 222 5.28 -7.79 -28.03
N GLY A 223 4.40 -6.85 -28.38
CA GLY A 223 2.95 -6.98 -28.18
C GLY A 223 2.46 -6.68 -26.75
N ALA A 224 3.37 -6.48 -25.78
CA ALA A 224 3.00 -6.07 -24.43
C ALA A 224 2.82 -4.56 -24.34
N TYR A 225 1.58 -4.12 -24.12
CA TYR A 225 1.23 -2.88 -23.43
C TYR A 225 2.03 -1.61 -23.79
N GLN A 226 2.22 -1.32 -25.07
CA GLN A 226 2.92 -0.10 -25.50
C GLN A 226 2.28 1.18 -24.93
N GLU A 227 0.96 1.18 -24.78
CA GLU A 227 0.19 2.25 -24.12
C GLU A 227 0.56 2.43 -22.64
N GLN A 228 0.95 1.36 -21.94
CA GLN A 228 1.43 1.44 -20.54
C GLN A 228 2.79 2.14 -20.47
N ALA A 229 3.69 1.90 -21.44
CA ALA A 229 4.96 2.62 -21.51
C ALA A 229 4.77 4.12 -21.77
N GLU A 230 3.89 4.47 -22.73
CA GLU A 230 3.59 5.86 -23.05
C GLU A 230 2.95 6.59 -21.88
N SER A 231 1.90 6.00 -21.29
CA SER A 231 1.20 6.59 -20.15
C SER A 231 2.09 6.68 -18.90
N PHE A 232 2.97 5.70 -18.68
CA PHE A 232 3.94 5.76 -17.59
C PHE A 232 4.94 6.88 -17.81
N ALA A 233 5.53 6.98 -19.01
CA ALA A 233 6.50 8.03 -19.34
C ALA A 233 5.90 9.45 -19.25
N ALA A 234 4.58 9.58 -19.45
CA ALA A 234 3.84 10.83 -19.29
C ALA A 234 3.64 11.25 -17.82
N LEU A 235 3.91 10.38 -16.85
CA LEU A 235 3.89 10.76 -15.44
C LEU A 235 4.96 11.84 -15.16
N PRO A 236 4.65 12.82 -14.27
CA PRO A 236 5.63 13.76 -13.75
C PRO A 236 6.90 13.05 -13.27
N ALA A 237 8.05 13.66 -13.54
CA ALA A 237 9.35 13.07 -13.20
C ALA A 237 9.46 12.75 -11.70
N GLU A 238 8.89 13.59 -10.86
CA GLU A 238 8.86 13.44 -9.41
C GLU A 238 8.13 12.16 -8.98
N ILE A 239 7.09 11.75 -9.72
CA ILE A 239 6.37 10.50 -9.49
C ILE A 239 7.22 9.31 -9.94
N ARG A 240 7.85 9.40 -11.11
CA ARG A 240 8.69 8.31 -11.63
C ARG A 240 9.95 8.11 -10.77
N GLU A 241 10.60 9.18 -10.35
CA GLU A 241 11.79 9.17 -9.49
C GLU A 241 11.54 8.61 -8.10
N GLY A 242 10.30 8.72 -7.60
CA GLY A 242 9.89 8.21 -6.31
C GLY A 242 9.61 6.71 -6.27
N MET A 243 9.66 6.00 -7.40
CA MET A 243 9.41 4.56 -7.46
C MET A 243 10.55 3.76 -6.81
N GLU A 244 10.18 2.94 -5.83
CA GLU A 244 11.07 2.06 -5.08
C GLU A 244 10.51 0.64 -5.07
N LEU A 245 11.40 -0.36 -5.08
CA LEU A 245 10.99 -1.77 -4.99
C LEU A 245 10.28 -1.99 -3.64
N CYS A 246 9.07 -2.53 -3.68
CA CYS A 246 8.26 -2.77 -2.50
C CYS A 246 7.86 -4.24 -2.33
N HIS A 247 7.81 -5.02 -3.40
CA HIS A 247 7.52 -6.45 -3.35
C HIS A 247 8.28 -7.19 -4.45
N TRP A 248 8.68 -8.42 -4.17
CA TRP A 248 9.31 -9.31 -5.14
C TRP A 248 8.78 -10.73 -4.93
N LEU A 249 8.39 -11.37 -6.02
CA LEU A 249 7.99 -12.76 -6.08
C LEU A 249 8.79 -13.45 -7.17
N THR A 250 9.32 -14.62 -6.84
CA THR A 250 10.05 -15.45 -7.80
C THR A 250 9.26 -16.72 -8.11
N SER A 251 9.32 -17.15 -9.37
CA SER A 251 8.80 -18.42 -9.84
C SER A 251 9.85 -19.10 -10.71
N PRO A 252 9.71 -20.41 -11.01
CA PRO A 252 10.66 -21.10 -11.87
C PRO A 252 10.81 -20.51 -13.27
N GLU A 253 9.83 -19.71 -13.74
CA GLU A 253 9.79 -19.16 -15.10
C GLU A 253 10.01 -17.65 -15.14
N ARG A 254 9.52 -16.90 -14.15
CA ARG A 254 9.53 -15.43 -14.15
C ARG A 254 9.64 -14.86 -12.75
N ASP A 255 10.28 -13.71 -12.65
CA ASP A 255 10.21 -12.86 -11.46
C ASP A 255 9.20 -11.74 -11.67
N LEU A 256 8.48 -11.41 -10.61
CA LEU A 256 7.61 -10.26 -10.50
C LEU A 256 8.23 -9.26 -9.52
N TYR A 257 8.32 -8.01 -9.95
CA TYR A 257 8.80 -6.88 -9.18
C TYR A 257 7.68 -5.85 -9.06
N ALA A 258 7.22 -5.56 -7.85
CA ALA A 258 6.30 -4.46 -7.60
C ALA A 258 7.06 -3.26 -7.07
N PHE A 259 6.91 -2.13 -7.75
CA PHE A 259 7.42 -0.83 -7.36
C PHE A 259 6.28 0.07 -6.95
N MET A 260 6.54 0.94 -5.98
CA MET A 260 5.56 1.87 -5.46
C MET A 260 6.22 3.21 -5.21
N ASN A 261 5.49 4.29 -5.44
CA ASN A 261 6.02 5.61 -5.16
C ASN A 261 6.06 5.88 -3.65
N LYS A 262 7.26 6.21 -3.14
CA LYS A 262 7.49 6.42 -1.70
C LYS A 262 6.72 7.59 -1.07
N LEU A 263 6.38 8.62 -1.86
CA LEU A 263 5.65 9.80 -1.39
C LEU A 263 4.14 9.66 -1.64
N PHE A 264 3.78 8.97 -2.71
CA PHE A 264 2.43 8.79 -3.22
C PHE A 264 2.15 7.28 -3.41
N PRO A 265 1.98 6.51 -2.33
CA PRO A 265 1.87 5.04 -2.38
C PRO A 265 0.65 4.51 -3.17
N ARG A 266 -0.17 5.42 -3.73
CA ARG A 266 -1.22 5.10 -4.69
C ARG A 266 -0.70 4.73 -6.09
N PHE A 267 0.49 5.21 -6.47
CA PHE A 267 1.09 4.86 -7.75
C PHE A 267 1.93 3.60 -7.61
N ILE A 268 1.53 2.57 -8.35
CA ILE A 268 2.14 1.24 -8.32
C ILE A 268 2.51 0.85 -9.74
N ALA A 269 3.70 0.26 -9.91
CA ALA A 269 4.16 -0.34 -11.14
C ALA A 269 4.54 -1.80 -10.88
N ILE A 270 4.03 -2.72 -11.67
CA ILE A 270 4.34 -4.15 -11.61
C ILE A 270 5.08 -4.51 -12.89
N VAL A 271 6.25 -5.12 -12.71
CA VAL A 271 7.12 -5.56 -13.78
C VAL A 271 7.34 -7.05 -13.66
N THR A 272 7.09 -7.79 -14.74
CA THR A 272 7.39 -9.22 -14.80
C THR A 272 8.48 -9.46 -15.83
N ALA A 273 9.53 -10.18 -15.47
CA ALA A 273 10.69 -10.47 -16.31
C ALA A 273 11.11 -11.94 -16.23
N ASP A 274 11.66 -12.46 -17.33
CA ASP A 274 12.28 -13.79 -17.35
C ASP A 274 13.73 -13.68 -16.85
N VAL A 275 14.03 -14.16 -15.65
CA VAL A 275 15.37 -14.03 -15.06
C VAL A 275 16.43 -14.94 -15.70
N LYS A 276 16.05 -15.85 -16.60
CA LYS A 276 16.98 -16.77 -17.26
C LYS A 276 17.58 -16.19 -18.55
N GLU A 277 17.06 -15.06 -19.04
CA GLU A 277 17.54 -14.42 -20.26
C GLU A 277 18.45 -13.22 -19.97
N GLU A 278 19.67 -13.25 -20.49
CA GLU A 278 20.57 -12.09 -20.50
C GLU A 278 19.97 -11.03 -21.44
N ASN A 279 19.53 -9.89 -20.89
CA ASN A 279 18.68 -8.87 -21.54
C ASN A 279 17.18 -9.18 -21.62
N ALA A 280 16.66 -9.95 -20.67
CA ALA A 280 15.24 -10.23 -20.53
C ALA A 280 14.36 -9.00 -20.82
N LYS A 281 13.52 -9.14 -21.84
CA LYS A 281 12.42 -8.20 -22.05
C LYS A 281 11.36 -8.42 -21.00
N TRP A 282 10.81 -7.34 -20.49
CA TRP A 282 9.86 -7.37 -19.40
C TRP A 282 8.49 -6.86 -19.82
N THR A 283 7.50 -7.05 -18.95
CA THR A 283 6.18 -6.45 -19.05
C THR A 283 6.06 -5.33 -18.04
N LEU A 284 5.25 -4.31 -18.32
CA LEU A 284 4.98 -3.20 -17.40
C LEU A 284 3.48 -2.99 -17.31
N GLU A 285 2.98 -3.05 -16.10
CA GLU A 285 1.65 -2.60 -15.73
C GLU A 285 1.83 -1.50 -14.70
N TRP A 286 1.20 -0.34 -14.88
CA TRP A 286 1.15 0.65 -13.82
C TRP A 286 -0.26 1.17 -13.65
N PHE A 287 -0.56 1.58 -12.43
CA PHE A 287 -1.88 2.09 -12.10
C PHE A 287 -1.82 3.02 -10.91
N ASP A 288 -2.82 3.89 -10.87
CA ASP A 288 -3.18 4.62 -9.68
C ASP A 288 -4.28 3.85 -8.96
N ILE A 289 -3.95 3.30 -7.79
CA ILE A 289 -4.88 2.44 -7.04
C ILE A 289 -6.11 3.20 -6.55
N ALA A 290 -6.07 4.54 -6.46
CA ALA A 290 -7.28 5.29 -6.12
C ALA A 290 -8.33 5.25 -7.24
N ASN A 291 -7.96 4.82 -8.46
CA ASN A 291 -8.88 4.58 -9.56
C ASN A 291 -9.34 3.11 -9.61
N ALA A 292 -9.10 2.31 -8.56
CA ALA A 292 -9.48 0.89 -8.53
C ALA A 292 -10.98 0.69 -8.77
N LYS A 293 -11.84 1.63 -8.34
CA LYS A 293 -13.28 1.61 -8.60
C LYS A 293 -13.63 1.61 -10.09
N GLU A 294 -12.92 2.37 -10.92
CA GLU A 294 -13.15 2.36 -12.36
C GLU A 294 -12.47 1.17 -13.04
N LEU A 295 -11.25 0.83 -12.60
CA LEU A 295 -10.38 -0.14 -13.28
C LEU A 295 -10.78 -1.60 -12.99
N TYR A 296 -11.05 -1.95 -11.72
CA TYR A 296 -11.28 -3.33 -11.32
C TYR A 296 -12.48 -4.00 -12.04
N PRO A 297 -13.65 -3.35 -12.18
CA PRO A 297 -14.78 -3.95 -12.92
C PRO A 297 -14.51 -4.16 -14.41
N LEU A 298 -13.62 -3.37 -15.02
CA LEU A 298 -13.22 -3.55 -16.42
C LEU A 298 -12.33 -4.79 -16.55
N TYR A 299 -11.39 -4.96 -15.63
CA TYR A 299 -10.52 -6.14 -15.61
C TYR A 299 -11.28 -7.43 -15.33
N GLU A 300 -12.24 -7.44 -14.40
CA GLU A 300 -13.08 -8.62 -14.17
C GLU A 300 -13.83 -9.06 -15.43
N LYS A 301 -14.34 -8.10 -16.22
CA LYS A 301 -15.01 -8.39 -17.49
C LYS A 301 -14.08 -9.01 -18.51
N GLU A 302 -12.84 -8.54 -18.62
CA GLU A 302 -11.85 -9.13 -19.54
C GLU A 302 -11.38 -10.52 -19.11
N LEU A 303 -11.11 -10.73 -17.81
CA LEU A 303 -10.77 -12.05 -17.28
C LEU A 303 -11.91 -13.05 -17.51
N ALA A 304 -13.16 -12.62 -17.36
CA ALA A 304 -14.33 -13.46 -17.62
C ALA A 304 -14.47 -13.87 -19.11
N LYS A 305 -13.97 -13.06 -20.05
CA LYS A 305 -13.93 -13.42 -21.48
C LYS A 305 -12.84 -14.45 -21.77
N GLN A 306 -11.69 -14.36 -21.11
CA GLN A 306 -10.56 -15.30 -21.30
C GLN A 306 -10.82 -16.68 -20.71
N ARG A 307 -11.78 -16.80 -19.78
CA ARG A 307 -12.20 -18.07 -19.15
C ARG A 307 -13.29 -18.83 -19.94
N LYS A 308 -13.80 -18.26 -21.03
CA LYS A 308 -14.81 -18.86 -21.92
C LYS A 308 -14.17 -19.34 -23.21
#